data_AF-A0A660VBU8-F1
#
_entry.id   AF-A0A660VBU8-F1
#
_cell.length_a   1.000
_cell.length_b   1.000
_cell.length_c   1.000
_cell.angle_alpha   90.00
_cell.angle_beta   90.00
_cell.angle_gamma   90.00
#
_symmetry.space_group_name_H-M   'P 1'
#
loop_
_entity.id
_entity.type
_entity.pdbx_description
1 polymer ?
#
loop_
_entity_poly.entity_id
_entity_poly.type
_entity_poly.pdbx_seq_one_letter_code
_entity_poly.pdbx_strand_id
1 'polypeptide(L)' 'MTPLEALILGCIQGLTEFLPVSSSGHLLFASRLFGLRGGFIDFAVAAHLGSLAAVLL' A
#
# COMPACT_ATOMS: atom_id res chain seq x y z
N MET A 1 1.88 -0.81 -12.78
CA MET A 1 2.68 -0.93 -11.55
C MET A 1 3.78 -1.94 -11.81
N THR A 2 5.04 -1.58 -11.61
CA THR A 2 6.16 -2.51 -11.72
C THR A 2 6.29 -3.32 -10.43
N PRO A 3 6.97 -4.49 -10.44
CA PRO A 3 7.19 -5.27 -9.21
C PRO A 3 7.91 -4.48 -8.11
N LEU A 4 8.83 -3.59 -8.48
CA LEU A 4 9.53 -2.72 -7.54
C LEU A 4 8.57 -1.71 -6.90
N GLU A 5 7.68 -1.11 -7.68
CA GLU A 5 6.65 -0.19 -7.18
C GLU A 5 5.68 -0.90 -6.23
N ALA A 6 5.24 -2.11 -6.60
CA ALA A 6 4.37 -2.93 -5.77
C ALA A 6 5.04 -3.33 -4.45
N LEU A 7 6.35 -3.66 -4.49
CA LEU A 7 7.14 -3.94 -3.29
C LEU A 7 7.21 -2.73 -2.36
N ILE A 8 7.54 -1.55 -2.90
CA ILE A 8 7.65 -0.31 -2.12
C ILE A 8 6.32 0.05 -1.47
N LEU A 9 5.24 0.11 -2.25
CA LEU A 9 3.91 0.45 -1.72
C LEU A 9 3.38 -0.63 -0.76
N GLY A 10 3.69 -1.91 -1.01
CA GLY A 10 3.31 -3.02 -0.15
C GLY A 10 4.00 -2.96 1.21
N CYS A 11 5.30 -2.63 1.24
CA CYS A 11 6.02 -2.35 2.48
C CYS A 11 5.39 -1.18 3.25
N ILE A 12 5.01 -0.10 2.57
CA ILE A 12 4.36 1.05 3.21
C ILE A 12 3.00 0.64 3.80
N GLN A 13 2.16 -0.08 3.06
CA GLN A 13 0.88 -0.59 3.58
C GLN A 13 1.10 -1.47 4.81
N GLY A 14 1.96 -2.48 4.71
CA GLY A 14 2.19 -3.44 5.79
C GLY A 14 2.74 -2.80 7.06
N LEU A 15 3.59 -1.77 6.92
CA LEU A 15 4.11 -1.02 8.07
C LEU A 15 3.06 -0.09 8.68
N THR A 16 2.25 0.58 7.86
CA THR A 16 1.37 1.67 8.31
C THR A 16 -0.05 1.24 8.68
N GLU A 17 -0.53 0.10 8.21
CA GLU A 17 -1.91 -0.36 8.45
C GLU A 17 -2.21 -0.59 9.94
N PHE A 18 -1.23 -1.13 10.68
CA PHE A 18 -1.39 -1.45 12.10
C PHE A 18 -1.12 -0.27 13.04
N LEU A 19 -0.66 0.85 12.48
CA LEU A 19 -0.33 2.07 13.21
C LEU A 19 -1.47 3.08 13.04
N PRO A 20 -1.81 3.88 14.07
CA PRO A 20 -2.85 4.91 13.98
C PRO A 20 -2.33 6.17 13.24
N VAL A 21 -1.83 6.00 12.01
CA VAL A 21 -1.14 7.03 11.21
C VAL A 21 -1.72 7.23 9.80
N SER A 22 -2.85 6.58 9.48
CA SER A 22 -3.48 6.55 8.16
C SER A 22 -2.60 5.94 7.06
N SER A 23 -2.77 4.63 6.83
CA SER A 23 -2.10 3.88 5.77
C SER A 23 -2.44 4.41 4.38
N SER A 24 -3.72 4.67 4.11
CA SER A 24 -4.20 5.23 2.84
C SER A 24 -3.53 6.57 2.49
N GLY A 25 -3.27 7.43 3.48
CA GLY A 25 -2.56 8.69 3.27
C GLY A 25 -1.11 8.49 2.85
N HIS A 26 -0.38 7.61 3.55
CA HIS A 26 1.00 7.28 3.22
C HIS A 26 1.12 6.58 1.86
N LEU A 27 0.19 5.67 1.54
CA LEU A 27 0.15 4.97 0.26
C LEU A 27 -0.06 5.94 -0.91
N LEU A 28 -1.02 6.86 -0.77
CA LEU A 28 -1.30 7.88 -1.79
C LEU A 28 -0.14 8.85 -1.95
N PHE A 29 0.44 9.30 -0.83
CA PHE A 29 1.59 10.20 -0.83
C PHE A 29 2.79 9.57 -1.55
N ALA A 30 3.15 8.33 -1.19
CA ALA A 30 4.24 7.60 -1.83
C ALA A 30 3.96 7.35 -3.32
N SER A 31 2.74 6.94 -3.68
CA SER A 31 2.33 6.75 -5.08
C SER A 31 2.52 8.03 -5.90
N ARG A 32 2.22 9.20 -5.34
CA ARG A 32 2.44 10.48 -6.04
C ARG A 32 3.90 10.88 -6.08
N LEU A 33 4.65 10.67 -4.99
CA LEU A 33 6.07 11.00 -4.89
C LEU A 33 6.89 10.23 -5.94
N PHE A 34 6.59 8.94 -6.13
CA PHE A 34 7.26 8.09 -7.11
C PHE A 34 6.67 8.21 -8.53
N GLY A 35 5.68 9.08 -8.75
CA GLY A 35 5.09 9.30 -10.07
C GLY A 35 4.31 8.10 -10.62
N LEU A 36 3.78 7.25 -9.74
CA LEU A 36 3.14 5.99 -10.11
C LEU A 36 1.76 6.27 -10.70
N ARG A 37 1.68 6.24 -12.03
CA ARG A 37 0.46 6.51 -12.80
C ARG A 37 -0.18 5.19 -13.23
N GLY A 38 -1.15 4.71 -12.45
CA GLY A 38 -2.04 3.61 -12.84
C GLY A 38 -2.18 2.50 -11.79
N GLY A 39 -3.39 1.96 -11.64
CA GLY A 39 -3.68 0.81 -10.77
C GLY A 39 -3.62 1.08 -9.26
N PHE A 40 -3.53 2.34 -8.81
CA PHE A 40 -3.42 2.67 -7.39
C PHE A 40 -4.59 2.11 -6.56
N ILE A 41 -5.83 2.29 -7.03
CA ILE A 41 -7.02 1.83 -6.30
C ILE A 41 -7.02 0.30 -6.22
N ASP A 42 -6.78 -0.38 -7.35
CA ASP A 42 -6.74 -1.84 -7.40
C ASP A 42 -5.66 -2.40 -6.47
N PHE A 43 -4.48 -1.79 -6.46
CA PHE A 43 -3.39 -2.15 -5.57
C PHE A 43 -3.70 -1.85 -4.11
N ALA A 44 -4.25 -0.68 -3.80
CA ALA A 44 -4.61 -0.29 -2.44
C ALA A 44 -5.60 -1.30 -1.85
N VAL A 45 -6.63 -1.69 -2.61
CA VAL A 45 -7.59 -2.73 -2.18
C VAL A 45 -6.89 -4.07 -1.96
N ALA A 46 -6.07 -4.53 -2.91
CA ALA A 46 -5.33 -5.78 -2.78
C ALA A 46 -4.38 -5.78 -1.57
N ALA A 47 -3.73 -4.64 -1.29
CA ALA A 47 -2.81 -4.50 -0.18
C ALA A 47 -3.55 -4.50 1.19
N HIS A 48 -4.77 -3.95 1.27
CA HIS A 48 -5.61 -4.08 2.46
C HIS A 48 -6.07 -5.53 2.69
N LEU A 49 -6.33 -6.30 1.63
CA LEU A 49 -6.60 -7.74 1.77
C LEU A 49 -5.36 -8.48 2.29
N GLY A 50 -4.17 -8.10 1.85
CA GLY A 50 -2.91 -8.63 2.37
C GLY A 50 -2.71 -8.35 3.86
N SER A 51 -2.96 -7.11 4.30
CA SER A 51 -2.86 -6.76 5.73
C SER A 51 -3.95 -7.43 6.57
N LEU A 52 -5.17 -7.59 6.05
CA LEU A 52 -6.22 -8.38 6.70
C LEU A 52 -5.77 -9.84 6.87
N ALA A 53 -5.22 -10.46 5.82
CA ALA A 53 -4.70 -11.82 5.89
C ALA A 53 -3.59 -11.94 6.94
N ALA A 54 -2.71 -10.95 7.07
CA ALA A 54 -1.65 -10.93 8.08
C ALA A 54 -2.18 -10.87 9.53
N VAL A 55 -3.40 -10.36 9.75
CA VAL A 55 -4.07 -10.38 11.07
C VAL A 55 -4.75 -11.72 11.34
N LEU A 56 -5.25 -12.38 10.30
CA LEU A 56 -5.99 -13.64 10.42
C LEU A 56 -5.08 -14.88 10.57
N LEU A 57 -3.82 -14.77 10.15
CA LEU A 57 -2.78 -15.81 10.28
C LEU A 57 -2.06 -15.69 11.62
#